data_AF-B3NN31-F1
#
_entry.id   AF-B3NN31-F1
#
_cell.length_a   1.000
_cell.length_b   1.000
_cell.length_c   1.000
_cell.angle_alpha   90.00
_cell.angle_beta   90.00
_cell.angle_gamma   90.00
#
_symmetry.space_group_name_H-M   'P 1'
#
loop_
_entity.id
_entity.type
_entity.pdbx_description
1 polymer ?
#
loop_
_entity_poly.entity_id
_entity_poly.type
_entity_poly.pdbx_seq_one_letter_code
_entity_poly.pdbx_strand_id
1 'polypeptide(L)'
;MLPGRVRKTRTLLTLEEKMEVIRSQERNKLTVRDLAKRFNIGKTQAADILKHKQAIKEGLLTGELKMNQMRRNPLSQRGAQIDEMCFDWFSRVRSENIPISGEMVREKAKQIAVELGYSNFSASSGWLEKWRKRHNIGYNATGDSLDLQEFEAILVKSEPISNKDDCDEPYPVTLIEPIYSTEEAMMQLARLKEFAKDDYVSYQQLLSLENQWSWKWNIFKKELP
;
A
#
# COMPACT_ATOMS: atom_id res chain seq x y z
N MET A 1 18.09 12.62 38.38
CA MET A 1 16.94 12.57 37.45
C MET A 1 16.56 11.12 37.23
N LEU A 2 15.29 10.74 37.39
CA LEU A 2 14.84 9.37 37.13
C LEU A 2 14.89 9.11 35.60
N PRO A 3 15.38 7.96 35.14
CA PRO A 3 15.35 7.62 33.72
C PRO A 3 13.91 7.64 33.22
N GLY A 4 13.66 8.43 32.16
CA GLY A 4 12.35 8.53 31.55
C GLY A 4 11.83 7.14 31.13
N ARG A 5 10.57 6.85 31.44
CA ARG A 5 9.92 5.58 31.06
C ARG A 5 10.07 5.36 29.55
N VAL A 6 10.81 4.32 29.15
CA VAL A 6 10.93 3.90 27.75
C VAL A 6 9.52 3.64 27.20
N ARG A 7 9.08 4.43 26.23
CA ARG A 7 7.78 4.22 25.59
C ARG A 7 7.90 3.01 24.68
N LYS A 8 7.12 1.97 24.98
CA LYS A 8 6.99 0.80 24.12
C LYS A 8 6.47 1.24 22.75
N THR A 9 7.15 0.84 21.68
CA THR A 9 6.73 1.10 20.30
C THR A 9 5.32 0.58 20.10
N ARG A 10 4.45 1.40 19.51
CA ARG A 10 3.07 0.99 19.20
C ARG A 10 3.12 -0.11 18.13
N THR A 11 2.85 -1.34 18.54
CA THR A 11 2.55 -2.46 17.65
C THR A 11 1.15 -2.26 17.09
N LEU A 12 1.04 -2.33 15.77
CA LEU A 12 -0.22 -2.19 15.04
C LEU A 12 -0.50 -3.54 14.39
N LEU A 13 -1.66 -4.10 14.70
CA LEU A 13 -2.07 -5.40 14.19
C LEU A 13 -2.75 -5.25 12.82
N THR A 14 -2.41 -6.16 11.90
CA THR A 14 -3.16 -6.38 10.66
C THR A 14 -4.56 -6.91 10.96
N LEU A 15 -5.43 -6.94 9.94
CA LEU A 15 -6.76 -7.52 10.09
C LEU A 15 -6.69 -9.01 10.47
N GLU A 16 -5.78 -9.76 9.86
CA GLU A 16 -5.53 -11.16 10.16
C GLU A 16 -5.04 -11.36 11.60
N GLU A 17 -4.09 -10.54 12.06
CA GLU A 17 -3.59 -10.59 13.44
C GLU A 17 -4.71 -10.25 14.44
N LYS A 18 -5.60 -9.30 14.13
CA LYS A 18 -6.79 -9.00 14.97
C LYS A 18 -7.77 -10.17 15.02
N MET A 19 -7.97 -10.87 13.90
CA MET A 19 -8.79 -12.08 13.85
C MET A 19 -8.21 -13.19 14.71
N GLU A 20 -6.89 -13.35 14.72
CA GLU A 20 -6.22 -14.33 15.57
C GLU A 20 -6.35 -13.97 17.06
N VAL A 21 -6.31 -12.67 17.41
CA VAL A 21 -6.64 -12.21 18.78
C VAL A 21 -8.06 -12.64 19.18
N ILE A 22 -9.05 -12.46 18.30
CA ILE A 22 -10.45 -12.82 18.57
C ILE A 22 -10.60 -14.35 18.69
N ARG A 23 -10.04 -15.13 17.76
CA ARG A 23 -10.07 -16.60 17.79
C ARG A 23 -9.42 -17.15 19.05
N SER A 24 -8.25 -16.60 19.42
CA SER A 24 -7.54 -16.97 20.65
C SER A 24 -8.34 -16.64 21.91
N GLN A 25 -9.10 -15.54 21.92
CA GLN A 25 -10.00 -15.20 23.02
C GLN A 25 -11.20 -16.15 23.10
N GLU A 26 -11.83 -16.48 21.99
CA GLU A 26 -13.02 -17.34 21.95
C GLU A 26 -12.69 -18.80 22.29
N ARG A 27 -11.56 -19.32 21.80
CA ARG A 27 -11.12 -20.70 22.06
C ARG A 27 -10.65 -20.91 23.50
N ASN A 28 -9.86 -19.97 24.01
CA ASN A 28 -9.13 -20.16 25.27
C ASN A 28 -9.65 -19.29 26.42
N LYS A 29 -10.71 -18.49 26.20
CA LYS A 29 -11.30 -17.54 27.16
C LYS A 29 -10.26 -16.61 27.82
N LEU A 30 -9.23 -16.23 27.08
CA LEU A 30 -8.12 -15.40 27.59
C LEU A 30 -8.58 -14.01 28.01
N THR A 31 -7.97 -13.48 29.07
CA THR A 31 -8.25 -12.11 29.51
C THR A 31 -7.54 -11.09 28.62
N VAL A 32 -7.98 -9.82 28.67
CA VAL A 32 -7.31 -8.69 27.99
C VAL A 32 -5.82 -8.61 28.32
N ARG A 33 -5.43 -8.97 29.55
CA ARG A 33 -4.03 -8.96 29.98
C ARG A 33 -3.22 -10.07 29.30
N ASP A 34 -3.81 -11.25 29.15
CA ASP A 34 -3.14 -12.39 28.53
C ASP A 34 -2.99 -12.20 27.03
N LEU A 35 -4.02 -11.65 26.38
CA LEU A 35 -3.96 -11.25 24.97
C LEU A 35 -2.90 -10.16 24.74
N ALA A 36 -2.85 -9.14 25.61
CA ALA A 36 -1.83 -8.09 25.52
C ALA A 36 -0.40 -8.64 25.61
N LYS A 37 -0.17 -9.64 26.46
CA LYS A 37 1.13 -10.32 26.56
C LYS A 37 1.40 -11.18 25.33
N ARG A 38 0.47 -12.07 24.95
CA ARG A 38 0.62 -13.04 23.86
C ARG A 38 0.88 -12.38 22.51
N PHE A 39 0.17 -11.30 22.21
CA PHE A 39 0.30 -10.58 20.94
C PHE A 39 1.25 -9.37 21.02
N ASN A 40 1.90 -9.17 22.17
CA ASN A 40 2.81 -8.03 22.40
C ASN A 40 2.17 -6.66 22.12
N ILE A 41 0.90 -6.48 22.51
CA ILE A 41 0.10 -5.27 22.27
C ILE A 41 -0.24 -4.53 23.57
N GLY A 42 -0.75 -3.31 23.44
CA GLY A 42 -1.28 -2.55 24.57
C GLY A 42 -2.61 -3.12 25.07
N LYS A 43 -2.87 -3.04 26.39
CA LYS A 43 -4.14 -3.49 26.99
C LYS A 43 -5.36 -2.80 26.36
N THR A 44 -5.25 -1.50 26.08
CA THR A 44 -6.31 -0.73 25.39
C THR A 44 -6.58 -1.28 24.00
N GLN A 45 -5.54 -1.59 23.22
CA GLN A 45 -5.70 -2.17 21.89
C GLN A 45 -6.37 -3.55 21.94
N ALA A 46 -5.97 -4.41 22.89
CA ALA A 46 -6.62 -5.70 23.10
C ALA A 46 -8.11 -5.54 23.48
N ALA A 47 -8.44 -4.60 24.37
CA ALA A 47 -9.82 -4.33 24.77
C ALA A 47 -10.67 -3.80 23.60
N ASP A 48 -10.13 -2.86 22.81
CA ASP A 48 -10.81 -2.30 21.64
C ASP A 48 -11.09 -3.36 20.57
N ILE A 49 -10.14 -4.28 20.32
CA ILE A 49 -10.34 -5.40 19.39
C ILE A 49 -11.52 -6.28 19.84
N LEU A 50 -11.59 -6.61 21.13
CA LEU A 50 -12.69 -7.43 21.65
C LEU A 50 -14.03 -6.69 21.63
N LYS A 51 -14.02 -5.37 21.85
CA LYS A 51 -15.22 -4.51 21.77
C LYS A 51 -15.80 -4.50 20.35
N HIS A 52 -14.95 -4.46 19.33
CA HIS A 52 -15.34 -4.38 17.93
C HIS A 52 -15.30 -5.72 17.18
N LYS A 53 -15.26 -6.84 17.89
CA LYS A 53 -15.02 -8.17 17.31
C LYS A 53 -16.03 -8.58 16.23
N GLN A 54 -17.30 -8.18 16.34
CA GLN A 54 -18.31 -8.53 15.32
C GLN A 54 -18.11 -7.75 14.04
N ALA A 55 -17.87 -6.43 14.11
CA ALA A 55 -17.55 -5.63 12.95
C ALA A 55 -16.27 -6.11 12.23
N ILE A 56 -15.28 -6.59 13.00
CA ILE A 56 -14.05 -7.19 12.45
C ILE A 56 -14.34 -8.51 11.72
N LYS A 57 -15.25 -9.35 12.25
CA LYS A 57 -15.68 -10.61 11.62
C LYS A 57 -16.49 -10.37 10.35
N GLU A 58 -17.53 -9.55 10.44
CA GLU A 58 -18.43 -9.23 9.33
C GLU A 58 -17.68 -8.61 8.16
N GLY A 59 -16.78 -7.68 8.47
CA GLY A 59 -15.98 -7.02 7.47
C GLY A 59 -15.00 -7.92 6.68
N LEU A 60 -14.66 -9.10 7.22
CA LEU A 60 -13.91 -10.12 6.49
C LEU A 60 -14.82 -10.92 5.55
N LEU A 61 -16.05 -11.23 5.98
CA LEU A 61 -17.02 -11.99 5.19
C LEU A 61 -17.58 -11.18 4.00
N THR A 62 -17.82 -9.89 4.18
CA THR A 62 -18.41 -9.04 3.13
C THR A 62 -17.36 -8.50 2.15
N GLY A 63 -16.06 -8.64 2.45
CA GLY A 63 -14.99 -7.97 1.70
C GLY A 63 -15.04 -6.43 1.79
N GLU A 64 -15.94 -5.87 2.60
CA GLU A 64 -16.18 -4.43 2.72
C GLU A 64 -15.15 -3.71 3.58
N LEU A 65 -14.28 -4.43 4.30
CA LEU A 65 -13.11 -3.84 4.91
C LEU A 65 -12.15 -3.42 3.81
N LYS A 66 -12.38 -2.21 3.28
CA LYS A 66 -11.50 -1.53 2.35
C LYS A 66 -10.06 -1.67 2.84
N MET A 67 -9.14 -1.90 1.90
CA MET A 67 -7.67 -1.99 2.07
C MET A 67 -7.06 -1.04 3.13
N ASN A 68 -7.68 0.12 3.37
CA ASN A 68 -7.32 1.08 4.41
C ASN A 68 -7.45 0.57 5.86
N GLN A 69 -8.25 -0.46 6.14
CA GLN A 69 -8.38 -1.08 7.47
C GLN A 69 -7.46 -2.32 7.67
N MET A 70 -6.91 -2.86 6.58
CA MET A 70 -5.93 -3.96 6.59
C MET A 70 -4.50 -3.46 6.88
N ARG A 71 -4.22 -2.18 6.59
CA ARG A 71 -2.91 -1.55 6.83
C ARG A 71 -2.66 -1.34 8.32
N ARG A 72 -1.40 -1.50 8.71
CA ARG A 72 -0.89 -1.22 10.06
C ARG A 72 -1.00 0.27 10.47
N ASN A 73 -1.65 1.20 9.75
CA ASN A 73 -1.78 2.61 10.18
C ASN A 73 -2.82 3.42 9.34
N PRO A 74 -3.26 4.64 9.74
CA PRO A 74 -4.43 4.87 10.59
C PRO A 74 -5.25 6.07 10.07
N LEU A 75 -5.38 6.26 8.74
CA LEU A 75 -6.16 7.39 8.27
C LEU A 75 -7.62 7.08 8.60
N SER A 76 -8.27 7.99 9.33
CA SER A 76 -9.72 7.97 9.40
C SER A 76 -10.28 7.92 7.98
N GLN A 77 -11.47 7.38 7.77
CA GLN A 77 -12.12 7.35 6.46
C GLN A 77 -12.04 8.71 5.73
N ARG A 78 -12.18 9.79 6.51
CA ARG A 78 -12.08 11.18 6.07
C ARG A 78 -10.66 11.57 5.64
N GLY A 79 -9.66 11.18 6.42
CA GLY A 79 -8.26 11.40 6.06
C GLY A 79 -7.88 10.66 4.78
N ALA A 80 -8.37 9.43 4.60
CA ALA A 80 -8.12 8.64 3.40
C ALA A 80 -8.73 9.30 2.15
N GLN A 81 -9.93 9.89 2.27
CA GLN A 81 -10.56 10.61 1.17
C GLN A 81 -9.77 11.88 0.77
N ILE A 82 -9.29 12.66 1.75
CA ILE A 82 -8.43 13.82 1.47
C ILE A 82 -7.12 13.38 0.80
N ASP A 83 -6.54 12.28 1.27
CA ASP A 83 -5.29 11.71 0.75
C ASP A 83 -5.38 11.32 -0.73
N GLU A 84 -6.45 10.61 -1.08
CA GLU A 84 -6.76 10.13 -2.44
C GLU A 84 -7.07 11.29 -3.40
N MET A 85 -7.98 12.18 -3.03
CA MET A 85 -8.33 13.34 -3.87
C MET A 85 -7.13 14.27 -4.11
N CYS A 86 -6.24 14.41 -3.11
CA CYS A 86 -5.03 15.20 -3.26
C CYS A 86 -4.03 14.54 -4.21
N PHE A 87 -3.95 13.20 -4.23
CA PHE A 87 -3.12 12.45 -5.16
C PHE A 87 -3.65 12.50 -6.59
N ASP A 88 -4.96 12.40 -6.78
CA ASP A 88 -5.59 12.57 -8.10
C ASP A 88 -5.32 13.95 -8.69
N TRP A 89 -5.45 15.00 -7.88
CA TRP A 89 -5.10 16.35 -8.31
C TRP A 89 -3.61 16.46 -8.67
N PHE A 90 -2.71 15.94 -7.83
CA PHE A 90 -1.27 15.96 -8.10
C PHE A 90 -0.95 15.27 -9.43
N SER A 91 -1.54 14.11 -9.68
CA SER A 91 -1.33 13.33 -10.90
C SER A 91 -1.80 14.07 -12.16
N ARG A 92 -2.96 14.75 -12.09
CA ARG A 92 -3.47 15.57 -13.19
C ARG A 92 -2.54 16.74 -13.50
N VAL A 93 -2.17 17.52 -12.49
CA VAL A 93 -1.28 18.69 -12.67
C VAL A 93 0.10 18.27 -13.18
N ARG A 94 0.61 17.11 -12.72
CA ARG A 94 1.88 16.57 -13.22
C ARG A 94 1.78 16.12 -14.68
N SER A 95 0.63 15.59 -15.11
CA SER A 95 0.40 15.22 -16.52
C SER A 95 0.44 16.43 -17.48
N GLU A 96 0.17 17.62 -16.96
CA GLU A 96 0.31 18.91 -17.66
C GLU A 96 1.73 19.49 -17.57
N ASN A 97 2.67 18.73 -17.00
CA ASN A 97 4.08 19.08 -16.82
C ASN A 97 4.32 20.34 -15.97
N ILE A 98 3.38 20.66 -15.07
CA ILE A 98 3.50 21.78 -14.14
C ILE A 98 4.32 21.34 -12.91
N PRO A 99 5.36 22.10 -12.49
CA PRO A 99 6.10 21.80 -11.28
C PRO A 99 5.24 22.07 -10.03
N ILE A 100 5.25 21.14 -9.08
CA ILE A 100 4.40 21.18 -7.88
C ILE A 100 5.29 21.19 -6.65
N SER A 101 5.24 22.27 -5.87
CA SER A 101 5.96 22.34 -4.60
C SER A 101 5.20 21.66 -3.46
N GLY A 102 5.90 21.31 -2.39
CA GLY A 102 5.27 20.76 -1.18
C GLY A 102 4.28 21.72 -0.48
N GLU A 103 4.43 23.04 -0.66
CA GLU A 103 3.45 24.01 -0.15
C GLU A 103 2.15 23.95 -0.97
N MET A 104 2.24 23.86 -2.30
CA MET A 104 1.06 23.73 -3.16
C MET A 104 0.23 22.49 -2.81
N VAL A 105 0.88 21.36 -2.52
CA VAL A 105 0.19 20.15 -2.04
C VAL A 105 -0.53 20.39 -0.72
N ARG A 106 0.11 21.07 0.24
CA ARG A 106 -0.51 21.38 1.54
C ARG A 106 -1.71 22.30 1.41
N GLU A 107 -1.61 23.34 0.57
CA GLU A 107 -2.73 24.24 0.29
C GLU A 107 -3.88 23.50 -0.38
N LYS A 108 -3.60 22.66 -1.39
CA LYS A 108 -4.65 21.89 -2.05
C LYS A 108 -5.32 20.92 -1.08
N ALA A 109 -4.56 20.24 -0.23
CA ALA A 109 -5.12 19.32 0.75
C ALA A 109 -6.03 20.02 1.77
N LYS A 110 -5.72 21.28 2.15
CA LYS A 110 -6.60 22.11 2.97
C LYS A 110 -7.89 22.48 2.24
N GLN A 111 -7.81 22.86 0.97
CA GLN A 111 -8.99 23.17 0.14
C GLN A 111 -9.92 21.96 0.05
N ILE A 112 -9.38 20.79 -0.30
CA ILE A 112 -10.13 19.53 -0.35
C ILE A 112 -10.77 19.22 1.00
N ALA A 113 -10.04 19.44 2.10
CA ALA A 113 -10.60 19.21 3.42
C ALA A 113 -11.79 20.14 3.72
N VAL A 114 -11.72 21.41 3.34
CA VAL A 114 -12.84 22.36 3.47
C VAL A 114 -14.03 21.94 2.62
N GLU A 115 -13.81 21.54 1.35
CA GLU A 115 -14.84 21.03 0.44
C GLU A 115 -15.57 19.80 1.01
N LEU A 116 -14.84 18.96 1.77
CA LEU A 116 -15.40 17.79 2.45
C LEU A 116 -16.00 18.09 3.84
N GLY A 117 -16.04 19.36 4.27
CA GLY A 117 -16.59 19.78 5.56
C GLY A 117 -15.63 19.60 6.76
N TYR A 118 -14.33 19.48 6.51
CA TYR A 118 -13.26 19.30 7.51
C TYR A 118 -12.29 20.49 7.57
N SER A 119 -12.79 21.65 7.99
CA SER A 119 -12.01 22.89 8.09
C SER A 119 -10.83 22.83 9.08
N ASN A 120 -10.84 21.91 10.05
CA ASN A 120 -9.77 21.76 11.05
C ASN A 120 -8.55 20.98 10.56
N PHE A 121 -8.48 20.61 9.28
CA PHE A 121 -7.35 19.89 8.72
C PHE A 121 -6.14 20.82 8.49
N SER A 122 -5.03 20.58 9.18
CA SER A 122 -3.88 21.49 9.15
C SER A 122 -2.88 21.25 8.01
N ALA A 123 -2.98 20.13 7.28
CA ALA A 123 -1.98 19.68 6.29
C ALA A 123 -0.52 19.88 6.78
N SER A 124 -0.20 19.36 7.97
CA SER A 124 1.12 19.58 8.59
C SER A 124 2.29 19.04 7.75
N SER A 125 3.51 19.48 8.04
CA SER A 125 4.73 18.94 7.42
C SER A 125 4.83 17.41 7.56
N GLY A 126 4.49 16.88 8.73
CA GLY A 126 4.44 15.43 8.97
C GLY A 126 3.30 14.72 8.23
N TRP A 127 2.21 15.40 7.87
CA TRP A 127 1.22 14.84 6.96
C TRP A 127 1.78 14.74 5.54
N LEU A 128 2.39 15.82 5.03
CA LEU A 128 2.98 15.87 3.68
C LEU A 128 4.05 14.79 3.52
N GLU A 129 4.96 14.63 4.48
CA GLU A 129 5.99 13.60 4.42
C GLU A 129 5.39 12.19 4.32
N LYS A 130 4.34 11.92 5.10
CA LYS A 130 3.65 10.62 5.06
C LYS A 130 2.84 10.42 3.79
N TRP A 131 2.17 11.46 3.29
CA TRP A 131 1.43 11.45 2.03
C TRP A 131 2.39 11.14 0.87
N ARG A 132 3.52 11.84 0.83
CA ARG A 132 4.61 11.62 -0.13
C ARG A 132 5.10 10.17 -0.11
N LYS A 133 5.39 9.63 1.08
CA LYS A 133 5.82 8.23 1.24
C LYS A 133 4.75 7.21 0.83
N ARG A 134 3.46 7.50 1.06
CA ARG A 134 2.35 6.61 0.67
C ARG A 134 2.22 6.50 -0.85
N HIS A 135 2.50 7.59 -1.56
CA HIS A 135 2.30 7.72 -3.00
C HIS A 135 3.61 7.63 -3.81
N ASN A 136 4.71 7.24 -3.17
CA ASN A 136 6.04 7.12 -3.79
C ASN A 136 6.51 8.41 -4.51
N ILE A 137 6.21 9.56 -3.92
CA ILE A 137 6.61 10.86 -4.44
C ILE A 137 7.97 11.23 -3.82
N GLY A 138 8.87 11.84 -4.58
CA GLY A 138 10.17 12.36 -4.18
C GLY A 138 10.27 13.85 -4.47
N TYR A 139 11.37 14.48 -4.06
CA TYR A 139 11.75 15.77 -4.66
C TYR A 139 12.53 15.50 -5.94
N ASN A 140 12.40 16.39 -6.92
CA ASN A 140 13.23 16.39 -8.11
C ASN A 140 14.71 16.68 -7.76
N ALA A 141 15.60 16.56 -8.74
CA ALA A 141 17.04 16.77 -8.56
C ALA A 141 17.39 18.17 -8.00
N THR A 142 16.57 19.18 -8.29
CA THR A 142 16.74 20.57 -7.83
C THR A 142 16.18 20.80 -6.41
N GLY A 143 15.36 19.89 -5.88
CA GLY A 143 14.79 19.97 -4.54
C GLY A 143 13.58 20.91 -4.39
N ASP A 144 13.10 21.51 -5.48
CA ASP A 144 12.07 22.56 -5.49
C ASP A 144 10.67 22.04 -5.87
N SER A 145 10.60 20.98 -6.66
CA SER A 145 9.36 20.33 -7.09
C SER A 145 9.29 18.88 -6.62
N LEU A 146 8.07 18.39 -6.46
CA LEU A 146 7.76 16.99 -6.18
C LEU A 146 7.60 16.22 -7.50
N ASP A 147 8.12 15.00 -7.55
CA ASP A 147 7.99 14.11 -8.71
C ASP A 147 7.79 12.65 -8.27
N LEU A 148 7.23 11.80 -9.14
CA LEU A 148 7.15 10.37 -8.84
C LEU A 148 8.57 9.77 -8.86
N GLN A 149 8.94 9.01 -7.83
CA GLN A 149 10.24 8.33 -7.83
C GLN A 149 10.20 7.20 -8.85
N GLU A 150 11.16 7.15 -9.76
CA GLU A 150 11.37 5.98 -10.62
C GLU A 150 11.57 4.75 -9.75
N PHE A 151 10.78 3.72 -10.03
CA PHE A 151 10.95 2.43 -9.39
C PHE A 151 12.13 1.74 -10.07
N GLU A 152 13.30 1.70 -9.43
CA GLU A 152 14.31 0.70 -9.79
C GLU A 152 13.80 -0.65 -9.30
N ALA A 153 13.12 -1.38 -10.19
CA ALA A 153 12.90 -2.79 -9.98
C ALA A 153 14.27 -3.48 -10.00
N ILE A 154 14.86 -3.66 -8.82
CA ILE A 154 16.01 -4.53 -8.65
C ILE A 154 15.51 -5.93 -8.98
N LEU A 155 15.76 -6.37 -10.21
CA LEU A 155 15.72 -7.78 -10.59
C LEU A 155 16.74 -8.48 -9.70
N VAL A 156 16.29 -8.94 -8.53
CA VAL A 156 17.02 -9.92 -7.76
C VAL A 156 17.14 -11.10 -8.71
N LYS A 157 18.37 -11.35 -9.19
CA LYS A 157 18.70 -12.58 -9.90
C LYS A 157 18.49 -13.70 -8.88
N SER A 158 17.25 -14.14 -8.71
CA SER A 158 16.97 -15.38 -8.00
C SER A 158 17.63 -16.47 -8.82
N GLU A 159 18.53 -17.21 -8.20
CA GLU A 159 18.98 -18.47 -8.77
C GLU A 159 17.74 -19.30 -9.14
N PRO A 160 17.74 -19.96 -10.31
CA PRO A 160 16.62 -20.80 -10.69
C PRO A 160 16.36 -21.79 -9.55
N ILE A 161 15.09 -21.90 -9.14
CA ILE A 161 14.66 -22.91 -8.18
C ILE A 161 14.99 -24.26 -8.81
N SER A 162 16.13 -24.82 -8.42
CA SER A 162 16.54 -26.17 -8.80
C SER A 162 15.60 -27.07 -8.02
N ASN A 163 14.60 -27.61 -8.70
CA ASN A 163 13.83 -28.75 -8.22
C ASN A 163 14.82 -29.91 -8.04
N LYS A 164 15.38 -30.05 -6.83
CA LYS A 164 15.98 -31.30 -6.40
C LYS A 164 14.95 -31.93 -5.46
N ASP A 165 14.53 -33.12 -5.89
CA ASP A 165 13.76 -34.11 -5.14
C ASP A 165 12.23 -33.92 -5.18
N ASP A 166 11.58 -34.50 -6.20
CA ASP A 166 10.78 -35.73 -6.06
C ASP A 166 10.15 -36.16 -7.40
N CYS A 167 9.85 -37.45 -7.47
CA CYS A 167 9.59 -38.32 -8.63
C CYS A 167 8.45 -37.96 -9.61
N ASP A 168 8.63 -38.43 -10.85
CA ASP A 168 7.64 -38.85 -11.87
C ASP A 168 6.65 -37.83 -12.48
N GLU A 169 7.07 -37.16 -13.56
CA GLU A 169 6.46 -37.17 -14.91
C GLU A 169 7.05 -36.02 -15.75
N PRO A 170 7.48 -36.23 -17.01
CA PRO A 170 7.93 -35.15 -17.87
C PRO A 170 6.73 -34.40 -18.42
N TYR A 171 6.12 -33.53 -17.61
CA TYR A 171 5.29 -32.47 -18.19
C TYR A 171 6.22 -31.55 -18.98
N PRO A 172 5.95 -31.29 -20.27
CA PRO A 172 6.80 -30.41 -21.05
C PRO A 172 6.76 -29.03 -20.39
N VAL A 173 7.86 -28.64 -19.76
CA VAL A 173 8.11 -27.25 -19.42
C VAL A 173 8.16 -26.54 -20.76
N THR A 174 7.07 -25.89 -21.14
CA THR A 174 7.05 -24.98 -22.26
C THR A 174 8.17 -23.99 -22.01
N LEU A 175 9.25 -24.06 -22.80
CA LEU A 175 10.24 -23.00 -22.83
C LEU A 175 9.43 -21.72 -23.06
N ILE A 176 9.45 -20.82 -22.08
CA ILE A 176 8.90 -19.49 -22.27
C ILE A 176 9.81 -18.87 -23.32
N GLU A 177 9.35 -18.85 -24.56
CA GLU A 177 10.04 -18.18 -25.64
C GLU A 177 10.31 -16.73 -25.22
N PRO A 178 11.47 -16.15 -25.59
CA PRO A 178 11.75 -14.77 -25.24
C PRO A 178 10.60 -13.87 -25.73
N ILE A 179 10.15 -12.93 -24.91
CA ILE A 179 9.04 -12.04 -25.28
C ILE A 179 9.55 -11.05 -26.33
N TYR A 180 8.99 -11.10 -27.55
CA TYR A 180 9.48 -10.28 -28.69
C TYR A 180 8.57 -9.11 -29.05
N SER A 181 7.37 -9.02 -28.44
CA SER A 181 6.40 -7.97 -28.74
C SER A 181 5.86 -7.30 -27.48
N THR A 182 5.56 -6.00 -27.60
CA THR A 182 4.90 -5.21 -26.53
C THR A 182 3.53 -5.78 -26.18
N GLU A 183 2.76 -6.21 -27.18
CA GLU A 183 1.43 -6.79 -26.98
C GLU A 183 1.51 -8.10 -26.20
N GLU A 184 2.51 -8.92 -26.53
CA GLU A 184 2.80 -10.16 -25.83
C GLU A 184 3.21 -9.90 -24.37
N ALA A 185 4.09 -8.90 -24.14
CA ALA A 185 4.46 -8.51 -22.79
C ALA A 185 3.26 -8.01 -21.97
N MET A 186 2.38 -7.19 -22.57
CA MET A 186 1.17 -6.70 -21.90
C MET A 186 0.18 -7.84 -21.60
N MET A 187 0.05 -8.81 -22.49
CA MET A 187 -0.79 -9.99 -22.28
C MET A 187 -0.27 -10.87 -21.14
N GLN A 188 1.05 -11.09 -21.07
CA GLN A 188 1.66 -11.84 -19.96
C GLN A 188 1.49 -11.10 -18.63
N LEU A 189 1.62 -9.78 -18.64
CA LEU A 189 1.41 -8.95 -17.46
C LEU A 189 -0.05 -8.95 -16.98
N ALA A 190 -1.01 -8.95 -17.91
CA ALA A 190 -2.43 -9.11 -17.58
C ALA A 190 -2.73 -10.48 -16.94
N ARG A 191 -2.15 -11.57 -17.47
CA ARG A 191 -2.26 -12.91 -16.87
C ARG A 191 -1.64 -12.97 -15.47
N LEU A 192 -0.47 -12.37 -15.29
CA LEU A 192 0.18 -12.29 -13.98
C LEU A 192 -0.64 -11.51 -12.96
N LYS A 193 -1.34 -10.45 -13.39
CA LYS A 193 -2.28 -9.71 -12.53
C LYS A 193 -3.48 -10.53 -12.16
N GLU A 194 -4.03 -11.30 -13.10
CA GLU A 194 -5.16 -12.19 -12.82
C GLU A 194 -4.74 -13.31 -11.86
N PHE A 195 -3.52 -13.83 -12.00
CA PHE A 195 -2.94 -14.80 -11.07
C PHE A 195 -2.71 -14.18 -9.67
N ALA A 196 -2.17 -12.97 -9.63
CA ALA A 196 -1.88 -12.25 -8.38
C ALA A 196 -3.08 -11.48 -7.82
N LYS A 197 -4.30 -11.66 -8.36
CA LYS A 197 -5.47 -10.85 -7.98
C LYS A 197 -5.79 -10.88 -6.48
N ASP A 198 -5.46 -12.00 -5.83
CA ASP A 198 -5.68 -12.24 -4.40
C ASP A 198 -4.45 -11.85 -3.54
N ASP A 199 -3.31 -11.55 -4.17
CA ASP A 199 -2.10 -11.00 -3.54
C ASP A 199 -1.88 -9.53 -3.94
N TYR A 200 -2.38 -8.64 -3.10
CA TYR A 200 -2.39 -7.20 -3.33
C TYR A 200 -1.00 -6.60 -3.59
N VAL A 201 0.06 -7.08 -2.93
CA VAL A 201 1.41 -6.51 -3.11
C VAL A 201 1.90 -6.81 -4.51
N SER A 202 1.77 -8.07 -4.92
CA SER A 202 2.12 -8.53 -6.26
C SER A 202 1.26 -7.87 -7.33
N TYR A 203 -0.06 -7.75 -7.11
CA TYR A 203 -0.97 -7.07 -8.04
C TYR A 203 -0.62 -5.59 -8.23
N GLN A 204 -0.34 -4.86 -7.15
CA GLN A 204 0.01 -3.44 -7.23
C GLN A 204 1.38 -3.20 -7.88
N GLN A 205 2.35 -4.08 -7.64
CA GLN A 205 3.63 -4.05 -8.35
C GLN A 205 3.43 -4.23 -9.85
N LEU A 206 2.61 -5.22 -10.25
CA LEU A 206 2.29 -5.46 -11.66
C LEU A 206 1.48 -4.30 -12.28
N LEU A 207 0.55 -3.70 -11.53
CA LEU A 207 -0.22 -2.54 -11.98
C LEU A 207 0.67 -1.30 -12.17
N SER A 208 1.58 -1.06 -11.24
CA SER A 208 2.58 0.00 -11.36
C SER A 208 3.50 -0.21 -12.57
N LEU A 209 3.91 -1.46 -12.83
CA LEU A 209 4.75 -1.81 -13.97
C LEU A 209 4.00 -1.58 -15.30
N GLU A 210 2.71 -1.95 -15.39
CA GLU A 210 1.88 -1.68 -16.56
C GLU A 210 1.76 -0.19 -16.86
N ASN A 211 1.52 0.62 -15.82
CA ASN A 211 1.36 2.07 -15.95
C ASN A 211 2.67 2.71 -16.42
N GLN A 212 3.80 2.28 -15.87
CA GLN A 212 5.13 2.78 -16.26
C GLN A 212 5.46 2.42 -17.71
N TRP A 213 5.19 1.18 -18.13
CA TRP A 213 5.44 0.72 -19.49
C TRP A 213 4.52 1.40 -20.50
N SER A 214 3.24 1.54 -20.16
CA SER A 214 2.26 2.26 -20.97
C SER A 214 2.64 3.74 -21.13
N TRP A 215 3.12 4.38 -20.06
CA TRP A 215 3.62 5.75 -20.11
C TRP A 215 4.88 5.88 -20.99
N LYS A 216 5.91 5.05 -20.76
CA LYS A 216 7.14 5.06 -21.59
C LYS A 216 6.82 4.83 -23.06
N TRP A 217 5.91 3.91 -23.36
CA TRP A 217 5.51 3.59 -24.73
C TRP A 217 4.71 4.71 -25.40
N ASN A 218 3.80 5.37 -24.68
CA ASN A 218 3.05 6.51 -25.19
C ASN A 218 3.94 7.74 -25.46
N ILE A 219 5.06 7.87 -24.75
CA ILE A 219 6.10 8.86 -25.05
C ILE A 219 6.88 8.45 -26.31
N PHE A 220 7.33 7.19 -26.38
CA PHE A 220 8.09 6.68 -27.53
C PHE A 220 7.31 6.80 -28.85
N LYS A 221 5.99 6.59 -28.82
CA LYS A 221 5.10 6.79 -29.98
C LYS A 221 4.94 8.25 -30.40
N LYS A 222 5.16 9.21 -29.50
CA LYS A 222 5.08 10.66 -29.81
C LYS A 222 6.40 11.22 -30.34
N GLU A 223 7.51 10.52 -30.14
CA GLU A 223 8.85 10.91 -30.59
C GLU A 223 9.26 10.28 -31.94
N LEU A 224 8.42 9.42 -32.51
CA LEU A 224 8.61 8.89 -33.87
C LEU A 224 7.95 9.86 -34.88
N PRO A 225 8.71 10.40 -35.86
CA PRO A 225 8.18 11.29 -36.90
C PRO A 225 7.24 10.59 -37.89
#